data_AF-A0A5N9AY03-F1
#
_entry.id   AF-A0A5N9AY03-F1
#
_cell.length_a   1.000
_cell.length_b   1.000
_cell.length_c   1.000
_cell.angle_alpha   90.00
_cell.angle_beta   90.00
_cell.angle_gamma   90.00
#
_symmetry.space_group_name_H-M   'P 1'
#
loop_
_entity.id
_entity.type
_entity.pdbx_description
1 polymer ?
#
loop_
_entity_poly.entity_id
_entity_poly.type
_entity_poly.pdbx_seq_one_letter_code
_entity_poly.pdbx_strand_id
1 'polypeptide(L)'
;MNKSHKLMITKLFKYFSLSSLLLLFISSCSPHHEQSTFANAGPVAQAQSELFYLMFWIAGVIFVIVQGALIFAVLNFRRKEHPIPGSDFKLPDIPPKQVHGNTKLEILWTIIPALILVVIMVPTVQTIYSTYEPPEDSDPLEIVAMGHQWWWEFRYPNEGIVTANELRVPTNRPVKVILESQDVIHSFWIPQVAGKKDTVPGNTNQMWFQVDEPGNYSGQCAEFCGVAHARMRFRVIAEDEADFNVWLNAMKTPPKATASDGYGLFLAHCSMCHSIDSYMDGSYEKEITVQDERWADWYDKQEESVRVSAPNLTHLGIRTMLAAGQKDMTRENLIAWIKNPSDIKQGTRMQSVGSVYKDGAANLKEHEVEAIADYLLSQIPEGWGSVVAGTESLEETEVMVWNTPEEQGEYLFTNQGCAGCHSLSQDEVIVGPSMYGLIDRSSSRVEGLSAEEYIYQSITYPNEYIVDGYAANVMPQIFINLSEEELDALVSYLITIK
;
A
#
# COMPACT_ATOMS: atom_id res chain seq x y z
N MET A 1 -33.90 -58.13 -5.90
CA MET A 1 -34.22 -56.73 -5.55
C MET A 1 -35.24 -56.18 -6.55
N ASN A 2 -36.43 -55.82 -6.08
CA ASN A 2 -37.59 -55.50 -6.91
C ASN A 2 -37.37 -54.17 -7.69
N LYS A 3 -37.87 -54.06 -8.93
CA LYS A 3 -37.69 -52.88 -9.82
C LYS A 3 -38.08 -51.55 -9.15
N SER A 4 -39.09 -51.61 -8.27
CA SER A 4 -39.56 -50.48 -7.44
C SER A 4 -38.46 -49.92 -6.50
N HIS A 5 -37.66 -50.80 -5.89
CA HIS A 5 -36.62 -50.42 -4.93
C HIS A 5 -35.44 -49.69 -5.61
N LYS A 6 -35.03 -50.12 -6.81
CA LYS A 6 -33.99 -49.43 -7.59
C LYS A 6 -34.43 -48.03 -8.05
N LEU A 7 -35.71 -47.86 -8.40
CA LEU A 7 -36.27 -46.58 -8.85
C LEU A 7 -36.38 -45.57 -7.68
N MET A 8 -36.71 -46.05 -6.48
CA MET A 8 -36.77 -45.24 -5.27
C MET A 8 -35.38 -44.75 -4.84
N ILE A 9 -34.37 -45.63 -4.87
CA ILE A 9 -32.97 -45.29 -4.53
C ILE A 9 -32.36 -44.29 -5.52
N THR A 10 -32.63 -44.43 -6.83
CA THR A 10 -32.15 -43.47 -7.85
C THR A 10 -32.83 -42.11 -7.74
N LYS A 11 -34.13 -42.05 -7.40
CA LYS A 11 -34.82 -40.79 -7.09
C LYS A 11 -34.23 -40.13 -5.84
N LEU A 12 -34.02 -40.89 -4.76
CA LEU A 12 -33.40 -40.40 -3.52
C LEU A 12 -32.01 -39.82 -3.76
N PHE A 13 -31.14 -40.50 -4.53
CA PHE A 13 -29.82 -39.96 -4.91
C PHE A 13 -29.91 -38.69 -5.75
N LYS A 14 -30.91 -38.57 -6.64
CA LYS A 14 -31.12 -37.37 -7.47
C LYS A 14 -31.59 -36.17 -6.65
N TYR A 15 -32.50 -36.38 -5.69
CA TYR A 15 -32.95 -35.32 -4.78
C TYR A 15 -31.84 -34.92 -3.80
N PHE A 16 -31.07 -35.88 -3.28
CA PHE A 16 -29.93 -35.60 -2.41
C PHE A 16 -28.84 -34.81 -3.14
N SER A 17 -28.52 -35.17 -4.39
CA SER A 17 -27.56 -34.45 -5.25
C SER A 17 -28.02 -33.03 -5.61
N LEU A 18 -29.32 -32.80 -5.86
CA LEU A 18 -29.86 -31.47 -6.12
C LEU A 18 -29.86 -30.59 -4.86
N SER A 19 -30.22 -31.15 -3.71
CA SER A 19 -30.20 -30.46 -2.42
C SER A 19 -28.79 -30.10 -1.97
N SER A 20 -27.80 -30.98 -2.21
CA SER A 20 -26.38 -30.67 -1.93
C SER A 20 -25.83 -29.58 -2.84
N LEU A 21 -26.22 -29.55 -4.13
CA LEU A 21 -25.86 -28.45 -5.03
C LEU A 21 -26.47 -27.12 -4.56
N LEU A 22 -27.74 -27.14 -4.15
CA LEU A 22 -28.44 -25.94 -3.66
C LEU A 22 -27.83 -25.41 -2.35
N LEU A 23 -27.41 -26.30 -1.46
CA LEU A 23 -26.70 -25.94 -0.21
C LEU A 23 -25.33 -25.31 -0.50
N LEU A 24 -24.59 -25.80 -1.51
CA LEU A 24 -23.33 -25.19 -1.99
C LEU A 24 -23.53 -23.78 -2.56
N PHE A 25 -24.66 -23.52 -3.24
CA PHE A 25 -24.97 -22.19 -3.76
C PHE A 25 -25.37 -21.19 -2.65
N ILE A 26 -26.03 -21.66 -1.58
CA ILE A 26 -26.45 -20.79 -0.47
C ILE A 26 -25.26 -20.46 0.46
N SER A 27 -24.25 -21.32 0.57
CA SER A 27 -23.07 -21.10 1.42
C SER A 27 -22.02 -20.14 0.85
N SER A 28 -22.21 -19.59 -0.36
CA SER A 28 -21.19 -18.79 -1.05
C SER A 28 -21.21 -17.29 -0.71
N CYS A 29 -22.20 -16.80 0.05
CA CYS A 29 -22.25 -15.39 0.44
C CYS A 29 -21.43 -15.17 1.73
N SER A 30 -20.31 -14.47 1.62
CA SER A 30 -19.58 -13.92 2.76
C SER A 30 -19.66 -12.38 2.73
N PRO A 31 -20.81 -11.80 3.12
CA PRO A 31 -21.01 -10.35 3.04
C PRO A 31 -20.02 -9.58 3.93
N HIS A 32 -19.49 -10.23 4.98
CA HIS A 32 -18.52 -9.67 5.92
C HIS A 32 -17.05 -9.95 5.54
N HIS A 33 -16.78 -10.47 4.34
CA HIS A 33 -15.41 -10.60 3.87
C HIS A 33 -14.77 -9.21 3.72
N GLU A 34 -13.48 -9.09 4.03
CA GLU A 34 -12.73 -7.83 3.98
C GLU A 34 -12.69 -7.18 2.58
N GLN A 35 -12.91 -7.98 1.53
CA GLN A 35 -12.98 -7.55 0.12
C GLN A 35 -14.42 -7.55 -0.44
N SER A 36 -15.43 -7.55 0.42
CA SER A 36 -16.84 -7.51 0.01
C SER A 36 -17.23 -6.13 -0.50
N THR A 37 -17.79 -6.04 -1.71
CA THR A 37 -18.39 -4.80 -2.25
C THR A 37 -19.84 -4.61 -1.82
N PHE A 38 -20.37 -5.49 -0.95
CA PHE A 38 -21.73 -5.43 -0.43
C PHE A 38 -21.81 -4.91 1.01
N ALA A 39 -20.67 -4.88 1.71
CA ALA A 39 -20.53 -4.24 3.02
C ALA A 39 -20.07 -2.79 2.82
N ASN A 40 -21.01 -1.93 2.45
CA ASN A 40 -20.74 -0.53 2.16
C ASN A 40 -20.36 0.21 3.45
N ALA A 41 -19.28 0.99 3.39
CA ALA A 41 -18.72 1.73 4.53
C ALA A 41 -18.56 3.24 4.24
N GLY A 42 -19.27 3.73 3.22
CA GLY A 42 -19.19 5.11 2.78
C GLY A 42 -20.23 5.46 1.72
N PRO A 43 -20.45 6.76 1.45
CA PRO A 43 -21.46 7.24 0.51
C PRO A 43 -21.22 6.80 -0.93
N VAL A 44 -19.95 6.68 -1.35
CA VAL A 44 -19.58 6.25 -2.72
C VAL A 44 -19.95 4.78 -2.94
N ALA A 45 -19.52 3.87 -2.04
CA ALA A 45 -19.91 2.46 -2.11
C ALA A 45 -21.42 2.27 -1.98
N GLN A 46 -22.10 3.05 -1.12
CA GLN A 46 -23.55 3.00 -0.98
C GLN A 46 -24.27 3.34 -2.29
N ALA A 47 -23.90 4.43 -2.96
CA ALA A 47 -24.49 4.82 -4.24
C ALA A 47 -24.25 3.77 -5.34
N GLN A 48 -23.05 3.17 -5.37
CA GLN A 48 -22.74 2.07 -6.29
C GLN A 48 -23.58 0.81 -6.03
N SER A 49 -23.79 0.48 -4.75
CA SER A 49 -24.58 -0.67 -4.31
C SER A 49 -26.06 -0.50 -4.67
N GLU A 50 -26.62 0.69 -4.49
CA GLU A 50 -28.00 1.01 -4.87
C GLU A 50 -28.23 0.85 -6.39
N LEU A 51 -27.31 1.36 -7.21
CA LEU A 51 -27.34 1.13 -8.66
C LEU A 51 -27.25 -0.35 -9.00
N PHE A 52 -26.36 -1.10 -8.33
CA PHE A 52 -26.24 -2.53 -8.52
C PHE A 52 -27.56 -3.25 -8.24
N TYR A 53 -28.22 -2.97 -7.11
CA TYR A 53 -29.49 -3.63 -6.76
C TYR A 53 -30.62 -3.26 -7.72
N LEU A 54 -30.67 -2.01 -8.20
CA LEU A 54 -31.60 -1.61 -9.26
C LEU A 54 -31.43 -2.47 -10.52
N MET A 55 -30.19 -2.55 -11.02
CA MET A 55 -29.87 -3.35 -12.22
C MET A 55 -30.09 -4.84 -11.99
N PHE A 56 -29.72 -5.35 -10.81
CA PHE A 56 -29.89 -6.75 -10.43
C PHE A 56 -31.36 -7.18 -10.47
N TRP A 57 -32.27 -6.40 -9.88
CA TRP A 57 -33.68 -6.75 -9.87
C TRP A 57 -34.33 -6.64 -11.25
N ILE A 58 -33.97 -5.62 -12.05
CA ILE A 58 -34.43 -5.51 -13.43
C ILE A 58 -33.96 -6.74 -14.25
N ALA A 59 -32.66 -7.06 -14.17
CA ALA A 59 -32.08 -8.21 -14.87
C ALA A 59 -32.71 -9.53 -14.39
N GLY A 60 -32.94 -9.68 -13.08
CA GLY A 60 -33.59 -10.85 -12.50
C GLY A 60 -35.01 -11.08 -13.02
N VAL A 61 -35.82 -10.02 -13.11
CA VAL A 61 -37.18 -10.10 -13.68
C VAL A 61 -37.13 -10.49 -15.16
N ILE A 62 -36.27 -9.84 -15.95
CA ILE A 62 -36.10 -10.17 -17.38
C ILE A 62 -35.65 -11.63 -17.54
N PHE A 63 -34.67 -12.06 -16.73
CA PHE A 63 -34.16 -13.42 -16.74
C PHE A 63 -35.29 -14.44 -16.46
N VAL A 64 -36.10 -14.23 -15.43
CA VAL A 64 -37.23 -15.12 -15.11
C VAL A 64 -38.25 -15.17 -16.25
N ILE A 65 -38.57 -14.04 -16.88
CA ILE A 65 -39.51 -13.98 -18.00
C ILE A 65 -38.97 -14.74 -19.22
N VAL A 66 -37.75 -14.43 -19.64
CA VAL A 66 -37.12 -15.03 -20.85
C VAL A 66 -36.86 -16.51 -20.62
N GLN A 67 -36.25 -16.86 -19.49
CA GLN A 67 -35.95 -18.25 -19.16
C GLN A 67 -37.22 -19.06 -18.91
N GLY A 68 -38.25 -18.46 -18.29
CA GLY A 68 -39.56 -19.06 -18.12
C GLY A 68 -40.25 -19.34 -19.44
N ALA A 69 -40.26 -18.38 -20.37
CA ALA A 69 -40.80 -18.56 -21.72
C ALA A 69 -40.03 -19.63 -22.51
N LEU A 70 -38.70 -19.66 -22.40
CA LEU A 70 -37.87 -20.69 -23.04
C LEU A 70 -38.15 -22.08 -22.46
N ILE A 71 -38.18 -22.23 -21.12
CA ILE A 71 -38.52 -23.49 -20.46
C ILE A 71 -39.94 -23.92 -20.85
N PHE A 72 -40.90 -23.00 -20.83
CA PHE A 72 -42.26 -23.27 -21.29
C PHE A 72 -42.26 -23.79 -22.73
N ALA A 73 -41.52 -23.14 -23.64
CA ALA A 73 -41.45 -23.56 -25.02
C ALA A 73 -40.80 -24.95 -25.18
N VAL A 74 -39.69 -25.19 -24.49
CA VAL A 74 -38.98 -26.48 -24.50
C VAL A 74 -39.84 -27.61 -23.93
N LEU A 75 -40.65 -27.35 -22.90
CA LEU A 75 -41.50 -28.38 -22.29
C LEU A 75 -42.77 -28.64 -23.09
N ASN A 76 -43.42 -27.58 -23.60
CA ASN A 76 -44.73 -27.69 -24.23
C ASN A 76 -44.65 -27.98 -25.73
N PHE A 77 -43.65 -27.46 -26.44
CA PHE A 77 -43.47 -27.67 -27.88
C PHE A 77 -42.38 -28.70 -28.20
N ARG A 78 -42.01 -29.55 -27.25
CA ARG A 78 -41.14 -30.69 -27.50
C ARG A 78 -41.83 -31.67 -28.45
N ARG A 79 -41.20 -31.97 -29.59
CA ARG A 79 -41.67 -32.99 -30.54
C ARG A 79 -41.84 -34.33 -29.83
N LYS A 80 -43.02 -34.92 -29.94
CA LYS A 80 -43.36 -36.26 -29.45
C LYS A 80 -43.44 -37.23 -30.63
N GLU A 81 -43.29 -38.50 -30.28
CA GLU A 81 -43.52 -39.63 -31.17
C GLU A 81 -44.64 -40.47 -30.56
N HIS A 82 -45.63 -40.81 -31.37
CA HIS A 82 -46.80 -41.56 -30.93
C HIS A 82 -46.69 -43.02 -31.36
N PRO A 83 -46.74 -43.98 -30.42
CA PRO A 83 -46.71 -45.40 -30.74
C PRO A 83 -47.99 -45.85 -31.44
N ILE A 84 -47.87 -46.74 -32.42
CA ILE A 84 -49.00 -47.36 -33.10
C ILE A 84 -49.28 -48.73 -32.43
N PRO A 85 -50.51 -49.00 -31.95
CA PRO A 85 -50.84 -50.30 -31.36
C PRO A 85 -50.58 -51.45 -32.34
N GLY A 86 -49.72 -52.39 -31.94
CA GLY A 86 -49.38 -53.57 -32.74
C GLY A 86 -48.23 -53.40 -33.75
N SER A 87 -47.48 -52.30 -33.72
CA SER A 87 -46.27 -52.13 -34.55
C SER A 87 -45.11 -51.49 -33.79
N ASP A 88 -43.87 -51.77 -34.21
CA ASP A 88 -42.67 -51.10 -33.68
C ASP A 88 -42.45 -49.68 -34.24
N PHE A 89 -43.30 -49.26 -35.17
CA PHE A 89 -43.22 -47.94 -35.81
C PHE A 89 -43.90 -46.86 -34.97
N LYS A 90 -43.30 -45.67 -34.92
CA LYS A 90 -43.84 -44.49 -34.24
C LYS A 90 -44.11 -43.37 -35.24
N LEU A 91 -45.29 -42.77 -35.14
CA LEU A 91 -45.64 -41.61 -35.96
C LEU A 91 -45.07 -40.33 -35.33
N PRO A 92 -44.36 -39.49 -36.10
CA PRO A 92 -43.96 -38.17 -35.63
C PRO A 92 -45.18 -37.24 -35.52
N ASP A 93 -45.11 -36.27 -34.60
CA ASP A 93 -46.10 -35.19 -34.49
C ASP A 93 -46.35 -34.45 -35.81
N ILE A 94 -47.59 -33.97 -35.97
CA ILE A 94 -48.01 -33.11 -37.08
C ILE A 94 -47.23 -31.79 -37.01
N PRO A 95 -46.74 -31.24 -38.14
CA PRO A 95 -46.07 -29.94 -38.16
C PRO A 95 -46.93 -28.84 -37.51
N PRO A 96 -46.33 -27.93 -36.70
CA PRO A 96 -47.07 -26.86 -36.05
C PRO A 96 -47.58 -25.83 -37.07
N LYS A 97 -48.53 -24.99 -36.63
CA LYS A 97 -49.03 -23.86 -37.44
C LYS A 97 -47.86 -22.96 -37.85
N GLN A 98 -47.67 -22.77 -39.15
CA GLN A 98 -46.62 -21.91 -39.70
C GLN A 98 -47.03 -20.44 -39.48
N VAL A 99 -46.39 -19.77 -38.52
CA VAL A 99 -46.58 -18.35 -38.21
C VAL A 99 -45.28 -17.62 -38.52
N HIS A 100 -45.37 -16.45 -39.15
CA HIS A 100 -44.19 -15.68 -39.58
C HIS A 100 -43.78 -14.56 -38.61
N GLY A 101 -44.67 -14.13 -37.71
CA GLY A 101 -44.37 -13.06 -36.75
C GLY A 101 -45.62 -12.41 -36.17
N ASN A 102 -45.40 -11.36 -35.37
CA ASN A 102 -46.46 -10.56 -34.78
C ASN A 102 -45.97 -9.12 -34.56
N THR A 103 -46.33 -8.22 -35.47
CA THR A 103 -45.88 -6.81 -35.46
C THR A 103 -46.19 -6.08 -34.14
N LYS A 104 -47.31 -6.40 -33.47
CA LYS A 104 -47.63 -5.78 -32.18
C LYS A 104 -46.66 -6.23 -31.07
N LEU A 105 -46.32 -7.52 -31.07
CA LEU A 105 -45.35 -8.08 -30.15
C LEU A 105 -43.96 -7.54 -30.45
N GLU A 106 -43.67 -7.35 -31.74
CA GLU A 106 -42.42 -6.73 -32.21
C GLU A 106 -42.22 -5.30 -31.72
N ILE A 107 -43.24 -4.47 -31.82
CA ILE A 107 -43.19 -3.10 -31.28
C ILE A 107 -43.01 -3.13 -29.76
N LEU A 108 -43.75 -4.00 -29.07
CA LEU A 108 -43.75 -4.07 -27.61
C LEU A 108 -42.37 -4.45 -27.05
N TRP A 109 -41.74 -5.50 -27.60
CA TRP A 109 -40.43 -5.97 -27.12
C TRP A 109 -39.27 -5.08 -27.56
N THR A 110 -39.50 -4.04 -28.37
CA THR A 110 -38.49 -3.04 -28.73
C THR A 110 -38.63 -1.82 -27.83
N ILE A 111 -39.86 -1.35 -27.62
CA ILE A 111 -40.13 -0.19 -26.76
C ILE A 111 -39.81 -0.49 -25.30
N ILE A 112 -40.21 -1.67 -24.78
CA ILE A 112 -39.99 -2.01 -23.36
C ILE A 112 -38.50 -1.99 -23.00
N PRO A 113 -37.58 -2.70 -23.70
CA PRO A 113 -36.15 -2.62 -23.39
C PRO A 113 -35.58 -1.22 -23.54
N ALA A 114 -36.01 -0.45 -24.55
CA ALA A 114 -35.57 0.94 -24.71
C ALA A 114 -35.94 1.80 -23.48
N LEU A 115 -37.17 1.67 -22.97
CA LEU A 115 -37.60 2.38 -21.75
C LEU A 115 -36.84 1.90 -20.50
N ILE A 116 -36.57 0.60 -20.38
CA ILE A 116 -35.78 0.05 -19.28
C ILE A 116 -34.37 0.65 -19.28
N LEU A 117 -33.74 0.79 -20.45
CA LEU A 117 -32.43 1.43 -20.56
C LEU A 117 -32.46 2.90 -20.11
N VAL A 118 -33.52 3.64 -20.43
CA VAL A 118 -33.69 5.03 -19.95
C VAL A 118 -33.79 5.07 -18.42
N VAL A 119 -34.55 4.15 -17.82
CA VAL A 119 -34.70 4.04 -16.35
C VAL A 119 -33.36 3.73 -15.66
N ILE A 120 -32.48 2.94 -16.28
CA ILE A 120 -31.13 2.66 -15.74
C ILE A 120 -30.19 3.85 -15.98
N MET A 121 -30.24 4.45 -17.17
CA MET A 121 -29.33 5.52 -17.59
C MET A 121 -29.39 6.74 -16.68
N VAL A 122 -30.58 7.21 -16.29
CA VAL A 122 -30.74 8.43 -15.48
C VAL A 122 -29.98 8.34 -14.14
N PRO A 123 -30.24 7.36 -13.26
CA PRO A 123 -29.50 7.24 -12.01
C PRO A 123 -28.02 6.91 -12.25
N THR A 124 -27.66 6.14 -13.28
CA THR A 124 -26.25 5.88 -13.63
C THR A 124 -25.50 7.17 -13.90
N VAL A 125 -26.04 8.07 -14.72
CA VAL A 125 -25.39 9.36 -15.03
C VAL A 125 -25.31 10.23 -13.77
N GLN A 126 -26.36 10.28 -12.95
CA GLN A 126 -26.36 11.04 -11.69
C GLN A 126 -25.25 10.55 -10.74
N THR A 127 -25.12 9.23 -10.56
CA THR A 127 -24.08 8.65 -9.69
C THR A 127 -22.68 8.88 -10.26
N ILE A 128 -22.49 8.83 -11.59
CA ILE A 128 -21.19 9.17 -12.20
C ILE A 128 -20.76 10.58 -11.79
N TYR A 129 -21.65 11.57 -11.89
CA TYR A 129 -21.30 12.94 -11.49
C TYR A 129 -21.10 13.08 -9.98
N SER A 130 -21.97 12.48 -9.16
CA SER A 130 -21.86 12.60 -7.70
C SER A 130 -20.64 11.89 -7.10
N THR A 131 -20.09 10.88 -7.79
CA THR A 131 -18.92 10.10 -7.32
C THR A 131 -17.62 10.53 -7.99
N TYR A 132 -17.64 11.54 -8.87
CA TYR A 132 -16.46 12.02 -9.58
C TYR A 132 -15.63 13.00 -8.74
N GLU A 133 -16.28 13.95 -8.08
CA GLU A 133 -15.66 14.97 -7.19
C GLU A 133 -16.32 14.93 -5.82
N PRO A 134 -15.60 15.30 -4.74
CA PRO A 134 -16.18 15.43 -3.42
C PRO A 134 -17.27 16.53 -3.42
N PRO A 135 -18.19 16.54 -2.43
CA PRO A 135 -19.22 17.57 -2.33
C PRO A 135 -18.64 19.00 -2.33
N GLU A 136 -19.21 19.91 -3.11
CA GLU A 136 -18.66 21.28 -3.32
C GLU A 136 -18.46 22.07 -2.03
N ASP A 137 -19.34 21.90 -1.02
CA ASP A 137 -19.29 22.60 0.26
C ASP A 137 -18.50 21.84 1.35
N SER A 138 -17.62 20.91 0.96
CA SER A 138 -16.82 20.11 1.91
C SER A 138 -15.36 20.58 2.02
N ASP A 139 -14.70 20.22 3.13
CA ASP A 139 -13.26 20.39 3.34
C ASP A 139 -12.54 19.02 3.23
N PRO A 140 -12.23 18.56 2.00
CA PRO A 140 -11.67 17.23 1.81
C PRO A 140 -10.22 17.17 2.29
N LEU A 141 -9.87 16.09 2.98
CA LEU A 141 -8.47 15.74 3.24
C LEU A 141 -7.82 15.33 1.91
N GLU A 142 -6.78 16.04 1.49
CA GLU A 142 -6.05 15.73 0.26
C GLU A 142 -4.90 14.76 0.53
N ILE A 143 -4.84 13.68 -0.25
CA ILE A 143 -3.83 12.63 -0.13
C ILE A 143 -3.33 12.27 -1.52
N VAL A 144 -2.03 12.05 -1.67
CA VAL A 144 -1.47 11.41 -2.87
C VAL A 144 -1.26 9.93 -2.57
N ALA A 145 -1.90 9.06 -3.34
CA ALA A 145 -1.64 7.62 -3.33
C ALA A 145 -0.81 7.25 -4.56
N MET A 146 0.41 6.82 -4.31
CA MET A 146 1.40 6.53 -5.34
C MET A 146 1.69 5.02 -5.39
N GLY A 147 1.55 4.45 -6.58
CA GLY A 147 1.80 3.04 -6.84
C GLY A 147 3.25 2.76 -7.19
N HIS A 148 3.82 1.73 -6.54
CA HIS A 148 5.14 1.17 -6.86
C HIS A 148 5.03 -0.36 -6.93
N GLN A 149 5.93 -1.05 -7.63
CA GLN A 149 6.09 -2.49 -7.63
C GLN A 149 6.78 -2.94 -6.33
N TRP A 150 6.09 -3.49 -5.33
CA TRP A 150 4.64 -3.76 -5.23
C TRP A 150 4.09 -3.24 -3.91
N TRP A 151 4.05 -1.94 -3.70
CA TRP A 151 3.64 -1.33 -2.45
C TRP A 151 3.03 0.06 -2.72
N TRP A 152 2.33 0.60 -1.73
CA TRP A 152 1.66 1.90 -1.85
C TRP A 152 2.34 2.92 -0.97
N GLU A 153 2.68 4.08 -1.54
CA GLU A 153 3.10 5.27 -0.81
C GLU A 153 1.90 6.20 -0.63
N PHE A 154 1.78 6.79 0.56
CA PHE A 154 0.74 7.74 0.89
C PHE A 154 1.38 9.04 1.36
N ARG A 155 1.10 10.14 0.67
CA ARG A 155 1.57 11.48 1.02
C ARG A 155 0.39 12.31 1.51
N TYR A 156 0.60 13.06 2.58
CA TYR A 156 -0.31 14.05 3.14
C TYR A 156 0.34 15.42 2.90
N PRO A 157 0.09 16.06 1.75
CA PRO A 157 0.90 17.19 1.29
C PRO A 157 0.78 18.43 2.19
N ASN A 158 -0.41 18.68 2.72
CA ASN A 158 -0.65 19.83 3.60
C ASN A 158 -0.02 19.63 4.98
N GLU A 159 0.23 18.38 5.36
CA GLU A 159 0.73 17.98 6.65
C GLU A 159 2.20 17.59 6.64
N GLY A 160 2.83 17.49 5.46
CA GLY A 160 4.24 17.16 5.31
C GLY A 160 4.59 15.72 5.67
N ILE A 161 3.63 14.78 5.58
CA ILE A 161 3.83 13.39 6.02
C ILE A 161 3.89 12.45 4.82
N VAL A 162 4.84 11.52 4.85
CA VAL A 162 4.90 10.37 3.93
C VAL A 162 4.88 9.07 4.73
N THR A 163 4.00 8.14 4.34
CA THR A 163 3.92 6.80 4.91
C THR A 163 3.73 5.76 3.79
N ALA A 164 3.71 4.48 4.16
CA ALA A 164 3.62 3.39 3.22
C ALA A 164 2.68 2.30 3.69
N ASN A 165 1.86 1.78 2.77
CA ASN A 165 0.94 0.64 2.90
C ASN A 165 -0.17 0.76 3.95
N GLU A 166 -0.15 1.78 4.81
CA GLU A 166 -1.24 2.10 5.73
C GLU A 166 -1.64 3.55 5.53
N LEU A 167 -2.88 3.74 5.10
CA LEU A 167 -3.53 5.01 4.87
C LEU A 167 -4.42 5.30 6.08
N ARG A 168 -4.14 6.34 6.85
CA ARG A 168 -5.01 6.78 7.96
C ARG A 168 -5.89 7.94 7.53
N VAL A 169 -7.17 7.89 7.89
CA VAL A 169 -8.16 8.90 7.52
C VAL A 169 -9.14 9.16 8.65
N PRO A 170 -9.65 10.39 8.82
CA PRO A 170 -10.74 10.65 9.75
C PRO A 170 -12.08 10.13 9.18
N THR A 171 -12.94 9.62 10.06
CA THR A 171 -14.33 9.25 9.72
C THR A 171 -15.15 10.50 9.40
N ASN A 172 -16.20 10.33 8.59
CA ASN A 172 -17.17 11.37 8.25
C ASN A 172 -16.58 12.64 7.58
N ARG A 173 -15.33 12.57 7.09
CA ARG A 173 -14.70 13.62 6.28
C ARG A 173 -14.43 13.09 4.87
N PRO A 174 -14.77 13.84 3.80
CA PRO A 174 -14.34 13.49 2.46
C PRO A 174 -12.81 13.43 2.35
N VAL A 175 -12.31 12.44 1.62
CA VAL A 175 -10.88 12.26 1.32
C VAL A 175 -10.73 12.31 -0.19
N LYS A 176 -10.00 13.31 -0.68
CA LYS A 176 -9.63 13.45 -2.10
C LYS A 176 -8.28 12.78 -2.31
N VAL A 177 -8.25 11.74 -3.13
CA VAL A 177 -7.04 10.99 -3.45
C VAL A 177 -6.57 11.36 -4.84
N ILE A 178 -5.39 11.95 -4.93
CA ILE A 178 -4.62 12.10 -6.16
C ILE A 178 -3.87 10.80 -6.41
N LEU A 179 -3.98 10.27 -7.62
CA LEU A 179 -3.56 8.92 -7.99
C LEU A 179 -2.43 8.98 -9.01
N GLU A 180 -1.26 8.50 -8.59
CA GLU A 180 -0.02 8.53 -9.37
C GLU A 180 0.69 7.17 -9.35
N SER A 181 1.61 6.97 -10.29
CA SER A 181 2.42 5.75 -10.35
C SER A 181 3.86 6.09 -10.74
N GLN A 182 4.81 5.44 -10.07
CA GLN A 182 6.24 5.56 -10.34
C GLN A 182 6.84 4.31 -11.00
N ASP A 183 6.01 3.50 -11.67
CA ASP A 183 6.54 2.47 -12.57
C ASP A 183 5.56 2.05 -13.67
N VAL A 184 4.64 1.14 -13.37
CA VAL A 184 3.66 0.54 -14.27
C VAL A 184 2.25 0.98 -13.87
N ILE A 185 1.23 0.57 -14.63
CA ILE A 185 -0.15 0.87 -14.24
C ILE A 185 -0.51 0.04 -13.01
N HIS A 186 -1.10 0.68 -12.00
CA HIS A 186 -1.77 0.01 -10.87
C HIS A 186 -3.23 0.46 -10.80
N SER A 187 -3.99 -0.07 -9.85
CA SER A 187 -5.35 0.41 -9.58
C SER A 187 -5.63 0.41 -8.10
N PHE A 188 -5.88 1.61 -7.56
CA PHE A 188 -6.16 1.82 -6.15
C PHE A 188 -7.60 1.40 -5.87
N TRP A 189 -7.79 0.46 -4.93
CA TRP A 189 -9.11 -0.08 -4.63
C TRP A 189 -9.31 -0.39 -3.15
N ILE A 190 -10.42 0.11 -2.59
CA ILE A 190 -10.89 -0.18 -1.23
C ILE A 190 -12.35 -0.68 -1.33
N PRO A 191 -12.59 -1.99 -1.54
CA PRO A 191 -13.90 -2.51 -1.98
C PRO A 191 -15.11 -2.14 -1.14
N GLN A 192 -14.94 -2.04 0.18
CA GLN A 192 -16.03 -1.68 1.10
C GLN A 192 -16.36 -0.19 1.05
N VAL A 193 -15.44 0.66 0.59
CA VAL A 193 -15.50 2.12 0.73
C VAL A 193 -15.79 2.80 -0.61
N ALA A 194 -15.11 2.38 -1.68
CA ALA A 194 -15.27 2.97 -3.01
C ALA A 194 -14.86 2.02 -4.14
N GLY A 195 -15.26 2.37 -5.36
CA GLY A 195 -14.80 1.70 -6.58
C GLY A 195 -13.30 1.89 -6.83
N LYS A 196 -12.72 1.07 -7.71
CA LYS A 196 -11.31 1.18 -8.08
C LYS A 196 -11.07 2.32 -9.06
N LYS A 197 -9.88 2.94 -9.03
CA LYS A 197 -9.41 3.83 -10.08
C LYS A 197 -7.92 3.62 -10.36
N ASP A 198 -7.57 3.65 -11.64
CA ASP A 198 -6.23 3.30 -12.10
C ASP A 198 -5.24 4.43 -11.84
N THR A 199 -4.04 4.08 -11.40
CA THR A 199 -2.90 4.99 -11.32
C THR A 199 -2.01 4.74 -12.54
N VAL A 200 -1.86 5.77 -13.39
CA VAL A 200 -1.24 5.63 -14.69
C VAL A 200 0.04 6.46 -14.72
N PRO A 201 1.21 5.87 -15.01
CA PRO A 201 2.45 6.65 -15.07
C PRO A 201 2.36 7.80 -16.08
N GLY A 202 2.71 9.01 -15.66
CA GLY A 202 2.63 10.23 -16.47
C GLY A 202 1.22 10.80 -16.68
N ASN A 203 0.19 10.25 -16.03
CA ASN A 203 -1.17 10.78 -16.08
C ASN A 203 -1.84 10.74 -14.69
N THR A 204 -1.96 11.91 -14.07
CA THR A 204 -2.57 12.05 -12.75
C THR A 204 -4.07 11.82 -12.82
N ASN A 205 -4.54 10.82 -12.09
CA ASN A 205 -5.95 10.59 -11.84
C ASN A 205 -6.35 11.13 -10.47
N GLN A 206 -7.65 11.24 -10.20
CA GLN A 206 -8.14 11.54 -8.86
C GLN A 206 -9.43 10.79 -8.56
N MET A 207 -9.66 10.43 -7.31
CA MET A 207 -10.96 9.95 -6.84
C MET A 207 -11.24 10.53 -5.47
N TRP A 208 -12.45 10.35 -4.97
CA TRP A 208 -12.76 10.66 -3.59
C TRP A 208 -13.50 9.51 -2.92
N PHE A 209 -13.39 9.47 -1.60
CA PHE A 209 -14.21 8.59 -0.77
C PHE A 209 -14.44 9.23 0.60
N GLN A 210 -15.29 8.60 1.40
CA GLN A 210 -15.46 8.89 2.82
C GLN A 210 -15.70 7.56 3.52
N VAL A 211 -15.22 7.44 4.76
CA VAL A 211 -15.52 6.29 5.62
C VAL A 211 -16.44 6.74 6.75
N ASP A 212 -17.55 6.05 6.94
CA ASP A 212 -18.58 6.49 7.90
C ASP A 212 -18.26 6.06 9.35
N GLU A 213 -17.60 4.92 9.53
CA GLU A 213 -17.35 4.30 10.83
C GLU A 213 -15.86 4.02 11.06
N PRO A 214 -15.36 4.09 12.31
CA PRO A 214 -14.00 3.71 12.62
C PRO A 214 -13.74 2.23 12.34
N GLY A 215 -12.56 1.91 11.81
CA GLY A 215 -12.23 0.54 11.47
C GLY A 215 -11.02 0.37 10.58
N ASN A 216 -10.69 -0.89 10.30
CA ASN A 216 -9.60 -1.26 9.39
C ASN A 216 -10.18 -1.88 8.12
N TYR A 217 -10.01 -1.17 7.01
CA TYR A 217 -10.55 -1.53 5.70
C TYR A 217 -9.44 -2.06 4.80
N SER A 218 -9.74 -3.14 4.08
CA SER A 218 -8.78 -3.79 3.19
C SER A 218 -8.66 -3.03 1.86
N GLY A 219 -7.43 -2.69 1.50
CA GLY A 219 -7.08 -2.11 0.21
C GLY A 219 -6.19 -3.04 -0.60
N GLN A 220 -6.33 -3.02 -1.93
CA GLN A 220 -5.46 -3.79 -2.82
C GLN A 220 -5.26 -3.15 -4.18
N CYS A 221 -4.20 -3.55 -4.87
CA CYS A 221 -4.01 -3.26 -6.28
C CYS A 221 -4.99 -4.12 -7.12
N ALA A 222 -5.71 -3.48 -8.04
CA ALA A 222 -6.71 -4.11 -8.90
C ALA A 222 -6.37 -4.06 -10.41
N GLU A 223 -5.11 -3.75 -10.76
CA GLU A 223 -4.57 -3.84 -12.12
C GLU A 223 -3.29 -4.67 -12.11
N PHE A 224 -3.14 -5.56 -13.10
CA PHE A 224 -2.02 -6.50 -13.12
C PHE A 224 -0.69 -5.77 -13.32
N CYS A 225 0.09 -5.64 -12.25
CA CYS A 225 1.34 -4.88 -12.21
C CYS A 225 2.60 -5.75 -12.08
N GLY A 226 2.51 -7.05 -12.37
CA GLY A 226 3.64 -7.98 -12.41
C GLY A 226 3.61 -9.09 -11.36
N VAL A 227 4.78 -9.69 -11.09
CA VAL A 227 4.92 -10.99 -10.39
C VAL A 227 4.30 -10.97 -8.99
N ALA A 228 4.43 -9.87 -8.25
CA ALA A 228 3.86 -9.74 -6.91
C ALA A 228 2.53 -8.96 -6.86
N HIS A 229 1.82 -8.82 -7.99
CA HIS A 229 0.54 -8.12 -8.08
C HIS A 229 -0.47 -8.55 -6.99
N ALA A 230 -0.70 -9.86 -6.84
CA ALA A 230 -1.63 -10.39 -5.84
C ALA A 230 -1.20 -10.13 -4.37
N ARG A 231 0.03 -9.65 -4.18
CA ARG A 231 0.64 -9.35 -2.89
C ARG A 231 0.83 -7.84 -2.66
N MET A 232 0.21 -6.99 -3.49
CA MET A 232 0.22 -5.54 -3.37
C MET A 232 -1.05 -5.08 -2.67
N ARG A 233 -1.03 -5.10 -1.33
CA ARG A 233 -2.16 -4.69 -0.49
C ARG A 233 -1.79 -3.52 0.40
N PHE A 234 -2.80 -2.88 0.95
CA PHE A 234 -2.65 -1.81 1.94
C PHE A 234 -3.85 -1.85 2.89
N ARG A 235 -3.79 -1.09 3.98
CA ARG A 235 -4.91 -0.90 4.89
C ARG A 235 -5.34 0.56 4.87
N VAL A 236 -6.65 0.78 4.99
CA VAL A 236 -7.21 2.08 5.33
C VAL A 236 -7.68 2.01 6.77
N ILE A 237 -7.05 2.77 7.64
CA ILE A 237 -7.37 2.86 9.06
C ILE A 237 -8.20 4.13 9.22
N ALA A 238 -9.51 3.94 9.38
CA ALA A 238 -10.44 5.04 9.63
C ALA A 238 -10.57 5.22 11.15
N GLU A 239 -10.35 6.45 11.60
CA GLU A 239 -10.34 6.82 13.01
C GLU A 239 -11.23 8.04 13.23
N ASP A 240 -11.69 8.27 14.46
CA ASP A 240 -12.34 9.53 14.76
C ASP A 240 -11.36 10.70 14.58
N GLU A 241 -11.87 11.89 14.26
CA GLU A 241 -11.02 13.05 13.93
C GLU A 241 -10.01 13.39 15.04
N ALA A 242 -10.36 13.20 16.31
CA ALA A 242 -9.45 13.39 17.43
C ALA A 242 -8.26 12.41 17.40
N ASP A 243 -8.52 11.11 17.17
CA ASP A 243 -7.49 10.07 17.12
C ASP A 243 -6.62 10.21 15.86
N PHE A 244 -7.23 10.58 14.73
CA PHE A 244 -6.49 10.92 13.52
C PHE A 244 -5.54 12.09 13.74
N ASN A 245 -5.96 13.13 14.47
CA ASN A 245 -5.09 14.27 14.80
C ASN A 245 -3.97 13.88 15.78
N VAL A 246 -4.22 12.96 16.72
CA VAL A 246 -3.17 12.39 17.59
C VAL A 246 -2.12 11.67 16.73
N TRP A 247 -2.56 10.85 15.77
CA TRP A 247 -1.67 10.22 14.79
C TRP A 247 -0.90 11.24 13.96
N LEU A 248 -1.57 12.25 13.42
CA LEU A 248 -0.96 13.28 12.59
C LEU A 248 0.18 14.00 13.30
N ASN A 249 -0.04 14.38 14.57
CA ASN A 249 0.97 15.05 15.37
C ASN A 249 2.13 14.12 15.71
N ALA A 250 1.84 12.84 16.02
CA ALA A 250 2.87 11.85 16.30
C ALA A 250 3.78 11.58 15.08
N MET A 251 3.24 11.60 13.87
CA MET A 251 4.05 11.45 12.65
C MET A 251 5.05 12.59 12.43
N LYS A 252 4.93 13.71 13.15
CA LYS A 252 5.82 14.86 13.09
C LYS A 252 6.86 14.88 14.20
N THR A 253 6.86 13.89 15.09
CA THR A 253 7.83 13.81 16.18
C THR A 253 8.90 12.76 15.88
N PRO A 254 10.12 12.94 16.42
CA PRO A 254 11.16 11.93 16.31
C PRO A 254 10.66 10.59 16.90
N PRO A 255 11.05 9.46 16.30
CA PRO A 255 10.90 8.17 16.94
C PRO A 255 11.67 8.14 18.27
N LYS A 256 11.24 7.30 19.19
CA LYS A 256 11.94 7.08 20.45
C LYS A 256 13.41 6.73 20.19
N ALA A 257 14.30 7.60 20.69
CA ALA A 257 15.74 7.43 20.55
C ALA A 257 16.15 6.02 21.03
N THR A 258 16.76 5.27 20.12
CA THR A 258 17.26 3.91 20.38
C THR A 258 18.64 3.76 19.76
N ALA A 259 19.66 4.34 20.42
CA ALA A 259 21.04 3.95 20.16
C ALA A 259 21.17 2.44 20.45
N SER A 260 21.41 1.66 19.40
CA SER A 260 21.46 0.20 19.46
C SER A 260 22.31 -0.34 18.33
N ASP A 261 22.87 -1.54 18.50
CA ASP A 261 23.60 -2.23 17.44
C ASP A 261 22.75 -2.37 16.16
N GLY A 262 21.42 -2.50 16.31
CA GLY A 262 20.45 -2.55 15.23
C GLY A 262 20.40 -1.29 14.36
N TYR A 263 20.60 -0.11 14.96
CA TYR A 263 20.65 1.15 14.22
C TYR A 263 21.86 1.21 13.27
N GLY A 264 23.05 0.87 13.76
CA GLY A 264 24.26 0.83 12.93
C GLY A 264 24.13 -0.18 11.78
N LEU A 265 23.57 -1.36 12.05
CA LEU A 265 23.29 -2.37 11.04
C LEU A 265 22.25 -1.92 10.01
N PHE A 266 21.20 -1.23 10.44
CA PHE A 266 20.20 -0.65 9.53
C PHE A 266 20.84 0.37 8.59
N LEU A 267 21.70 1.25 9.11
CA LEU A 267 22.40 2.22 8.29
C LEU A 267 23.30 1.55 7.25
N ALA A 268 24.05 0.52 7.65
CA ALA A 268 24.95 -0.19 6.76
C ALA A 268 24.24 -0.95 5.62
N HIS A 269 23.02 -1.46 5.86
CA HIS A 269 22.38 -2.41 4.95
C HIS A 269 21.05 -1.95 4.33
N CYS A 270 20.36 -0.98 4.93
CA CYS A 270 18.97 -0.65 4.61
C CYS A 270 18.77 0.82 4.23
N SER A 271 19.56 1.75 4.80
CA SER A 271 19.37 3.21 4.63
C SER A 271 19.50 3.71 3.19
N MET A 272 20.19 2.96 2.32
CA MET A 272 20.28 3.29 0.90
C MET A 272 18.92 3.28 0.17
N CYS A 273 17.95 2.53 0.70
CA CYS A 273 16.61 2.42 0.14
C CYS A 273 15.56 3.09 1.04
N HIS A 274 15.68 2.90 2.36
CA HIS A 274 14.64 3.27 3.31
C HIS A 274 14.98 4.52 4.12
N SER A 275 14.08 5.49 4.12
CA SER A 275 14.14 6.68 4.97
C SER A 275 13.65 6.38 6.39
N ILE A 276 14.25 7.06 7.38
CA ILE A 276 13.92 6.94 8.82
C ILE A 276 13.79 8.30 9.52
N ASP A 277 13.79 9.39 8.74
CA ASP A 277 13.95 10.77 9.19
C ASP A 277 12.81 11.70 8.72
N SER A 278 11.69 11.16 8.26
CA SER A 278 10.54 11.92 7.72
C SER A 278 9.69 12.70 8.73
N TYR A 279 10.32 13.11 9.83
CA TYR A 279 9.80 14.07 10.81
C TYR A 279 10.63 15.36 10.84
N MET A 280 11.81 15.38 10.20
CA MET A 280 12.68 16.56 10.17
C MET A 280 12.13 17.63 9.23
N ASP A 281 12.47 18.89 9.49
CA ASP A 281 12.17 19.99 8.57
C ASP A 281 12.79 19.71 7.19
N GLY A 282 12.01 19.91 6.12
CA GLY A 282 12.44 19.62 4.75
C GLY A 282 12.48 18.13 4.35
N SER A 283 12.19 17.21 5.29
CA SER A 283 12.23 15.77 5.01
C SER A 283 11.14 15.32 4.02
N TYR A 284 10.01 16.02 3.96
CA TYR A 284 8.94 15.78 3.00
C TYR A 284 9.39 16.06 1.56
N GLU A 285 9.97 17.23 1.32
CA GLU A 285 10.50 17.64 0.01
C GLU A 285 11.67 16.74 -0.41
N LYS A 286 12.51 16.34 0.55
CA LYS A 286 13.59 15.38 0.33
C LYS A 286 13.06 14.02 -0.11
N GLU A 287 12.05 13.49 0.59
CA GLU A 287 11.43 12.20 0.23
C GLU A 287 10.87 12.26 -1.19
N ILE A 288 10.11 13.30 -1.53
CA ILE A 288 9.57 13.48 -2.89
C ILE A 288 10.70 13.53 -3.92
N THR A 289 11.73 14.33 -3.68
CA THR A 289 12.86 14.48 -4.60
C THR A 289 13.56 13.14 -4.83
N VAL A 290 13.81 12.38 -3.76
CA VAL A 290 14.41 11.04 -3.85
C VAL A 290 13.52 10.09 -4.66
N GLN A 291 12.21 10.13 -4.47
CA GLN A 291 11.27 9.31 -5.23
C GLN A 291 11.23 9.74 -6.72
N ASP A 292 11.29 11.03 -7.02
CA ASP A 292 11.33 11.52 -8.40
C ASP A 292 12.63 11.16 -9.12
N GLU A 293 13.77 11.17 -8.43
CA GLU A 293 15.03 10.66 -8.97
C GLU A 293 14.97 9.16 -9.27
N ARG A 294 14.30 8.38 -8.42
CA ARG A 294 14.08 6.94 -8.63
C ARG A 294 13.17 6.70 -9.84
N TRP A 295 12.11 7.49 -9.99
CA TRP A 295 11.27 7.49 -11.18
C TRP A 295 12.07 7.78 -12.45
N ALA A 296 12.95 8.79 -12.43
CA ALA A 296 13.79 9.10 -13.58
C ALA A 296 14.71 7.92 -13.97
N ASP A 297 15.33 7.26 -12.99
CA ASP A 297 16.14 6.06 -13.25
C ASP A 297 15.30 4.90 -13.81
N TRP A 298 14.08 4.72 -13.30
CA TRP A 298 13.12 3.73 -13.83
C TRP A 298 12.65 4.07 -15.25
N TYR A 299 12.39 5.34 -15.55
CA TYR A 299 11.94 5.76 -16.88
C TYR A 299 12.97 5.38 -17.96
N ASP A 300 14.26 5.51 -17.65
CA ASP A 300 15.35 5.20 -18.56
C ASP A 300 15.71 3.70 -18.61
N LYS A 301 15.72 3.01 -17.45
CA LYS A 301 16.26 1.63 -17.32
C LYS A 301 15.21 0.56 -17.06
N GLN A 302 13.99 0.95 -16.68
CA GLN A 302 12.88 0.06 -16.35
C GLN A 302 13.32 -1.01 -15.34
N GLU A 303 13.05 -2.29 -15.61
CA GLU A 303 13.38 -3.43 -14.74
C GLU A 303 14.89 -3.56 -14.42
N GLU A 304 15.78 -2.89 -15.17
CA GLU A 304 17.22 -2.84 -14.89
C GLU A 304 17.62 -1.70 -13.94
N SER A 305 16.68 -0.87 -13.50
CA SER A 305 16.92 0.22 -12.55
C SER A 305 17.39 -0.31 -11.20
N VAL A 306 18.53 0.24 -10.75
CA VAL A 306 19.14 -0.06 -9.45
C VAL A 306 18.67 0.89 -8.36
N ARG A 307 18.16 2.07 -8.73
CA ARG A 307 17.55 3.03 -7.80
C ARG A 307 16.06 2.74 -7.69
N VAL A 308 15.70 1.94 -6.69
CA VAL A 308 14.31 1.51 -6.50
C VAL A 308 13.64 2.26 -5.37
N SER A 309 12.37 2.61 -5.56
CA SER A 309 11.52 3.13 -4.51
C SER A 309 11.31 2.07 -3.43
N ALA A 310 11.49 2.48 -2.18
CA ALA A 310 11.25 1.65 -1.02
C ALA A 310 10.39 2.39 0.01
N PRO A 311 9.57 1.65 0.79
CA PRO A 311 8.73 2.22 1.82
C PRO A 311 9.50 3.08 2.82
N ASN A 312 8.94 4.23 3.19
CA ASN A 312 9.35 4.96 4.38
C ASN A 312 9.27 4.07 5.64
N LEU A 313 10.24 4.14 6.55
CA LEU A 313 10.29 3.33 7.78
C LEU A 313 10.36 4.15 9.08
N THR A 314 10.27 5.49 9.01
CA THR A 314 10.44 6.41 10.16
C THR A 314 9.63 6.01 11.38
N HIS A 315 8.38 5.59 11.21
CA HIS A 315 7.53 5.13 12.32
C HIS A 315 7.03 3.70 12.07
N LEU A 316 7.90 2.78 11.64
CA LEU A 316 7.49 1.41 11.34
C LEU A 316 6.79 0.73 12.54
N GLY A 317 7.23 1.02 13.76
CA GLY A 317 6.76 0.36 14.98
C GLY A 317 5.26 0.55 15.28
N ILE A 318 4.60 1.51 14.64
CA ILE A 318 3.15 1.74 14.79
C ILE A 318 2.30 1.09 13.70
N ARG A 319 2.92 0.45 12.71
CA ARG A 319 2.21 -0.26 11.64
C ARG A 319 1.58 -1.54 12.16
N THR A 320 0.41 -1.87 11.61
CA THR A 320 -0.30 -3.11 11.91
C THR A 320 0.06 -4.24 10.95
N MET A 321 0.53 -3.91 9.75
CA MET A 321 0.81 -4.87 8.68
C MET A 321 2.22 -4.72 8.09
N LEU A 322 2.74 -5.83 7.58
CA LEU A 322 4.05 -5.97 6.94
C LEU A 322 3.92 -6.39 5.47
N ALA A 323 4.95 -6.04 4.67
CA ALA A 323 5.13 -6.47 3.29
C ALA A 323 3.97 -6.11 2.33
N ALA A 324 3.42 -4.90 2.47
CA ALA A 324 2.22 -4.44 1.77
C ALA A 324 1.01 -5.36 2.07
N GLY A 325 0.65 -5.46 3.35
CA GLY A 325 -0.56 -6.14 3.82
C GLY A 325 -0.54 -7.67 3.72
N GLN A 326 0.63 -8.32 3.67
CA GLN A 326 0.72 -9.78 3.55
C GLN A 326 0.77 -10.52 4.89
N LYS A 327 1.30 -9.86 5.92
CA LYS A 327 1.48 -10.42 7.26
C LYS A 327 1.17 -9.36 8.30
N ASP A 328 0.78 -9.80 9.49
CA ASP A 328 0.66 -8.91 10.65
C ASP A 328 2.06 -8.42 11.07
N MET A 329 2.16 -7.19 11.56
CA MET A 329 3.41 -6.64 12.09
C MET A 329 3.73 -7.28 13.44
N THR A 330 4.63 -8.25 13.43
CA THR A 330 5.16 -8.90 14.63
C THR A 330 6.68 -9.04 14.49
N ARG A 331 7.40 -9.12 15.62
CA ARG A 331 8.86 -9.36 15.62
C ARG A 331 9.25 -10.57 14.79
N GLU A 332 8.54 -11.68 14.96
CA GLU A 332 8.79 -12.92 14.20
C GLU A 332 8.61 -12.72 12.69
N ASN A 333 7.52 -12.08 12.28
CA ASN A 333 7.26 -11.83 10.86
C ASN A 333 8.27 -10.83 10.27
N LEU A 334 8.70 -9.82 11.04
CA LEU A 334 9.68 -8.84 10.60
C LEU A 334 11.08 -9.47 10.43
N ILE A 335 11.51 -10.32 11.38
CA ILE A 335 12.74 -11.10 11.25
C ILE A 335 12.68 -11.99 10.01
N ALA A 336 11.57 -12.72 9.81
CA ALA A 336 11.39 -13.57 8.63
C ALA A 336 11.44 -12.76 7.33
N TRP A 337 10.83 -11.57 7.31
CA TRP A 337 10.88 -10.64 6.18
C TRP A 337 12.29 -10.16 5.88
N ILE A 338 13.04 -9.70 6.88
CA ILE A 338 14.41 -9.21 6.70
C ILE A 338 15.33 -10.37 6.28
N LYS A 339 15.12 -11.57 6.78
CA LYS A 339 15.94 -12.74 6.45
C LYS A 339 15.75 -13.20 5.01
N ASN A 340 14.50 -13.27 4.54
CA ASN A 340 14.20 -13.67 3.15
C ASN A 340 12.86 -13.07 2.69
N PRO A 341 12.87 -11.86 2.11
CA PRO A 341 11.65 -11.19 1.64
C PRO A 341 10.81 -12.02 0.66
N SER A 342 11.43 -12.85 -0.18
CA SER A 342 10.72 -13.65 -1.18
C SER A 342 9.87 -14.79 -0.61
N ASP A 343 10.13 -15.24 0.62
CA ASP A 343 9.31 -16.26 1.28
C ASP A 343 7.91 -15.73 1.61
N ILE A 344 7.81 -14.42 1.88
CA ILE A 344 6.54 -13.73 2.15
C ILE A 344 5.99 -13.15 0.84
N LYS A 345 6.85 -12.50 0.06
CA LYS A 345 6.47 -11.77 -1.14
C LYS A 345 7.39 -12.06 -2.30
N GLN A 346 7.14 -13.19 -2.94
CA GLN A 346 7.83 -13.58 -4.16
C GLN A 346 7.79 -12.47 -5.21
N GLY A 347 8.96 -12.16 -5.76
CA GLY A 347 9.14 -11.13 -6.76
C GLY A 347 9.51 -9.76 -6.19
N THR A 348 9.40 -9.52 -4.87
CA THR A 348 9.68 -8.22 -4.24
C THR A 348 11.04 -7.63 -4.64
N ARG A 349 11.06 -6.32 -4.95
CA ARG A 349 12.29 -5.62 -5.38
C ARG A 349 13.34 -5.51 -4.27
N MET A 350 12.92 -5.55 -3.01
CA MET A 350 13.86 -5.62 -1.88
C MET A 350 14.81 -6.82 -2.00
N GLN A 351 14.27 -7.98 -2.41
CA GLN A 351 15.07 -9.20 -2.63
C GLN A 351 16.01 -9.05 -3.83
N SER A 352 15.51 -8.51 -4.94
CA SER A 352 16.24 -8.52 -6.21
C SER A 352 17.31 -7.43 -6.30
N VAL A 353 17.15 -6.32 -5.56
CA VAL A 353 18.03 -5.15 -5.64
C VAL A 353 18.90 -4.97 -4.39
N GLY A 354 18.42 -5.39 -3.21
CA GLY A 354 19.15 -5.22 -1.97
C GLY A 354 20.50 -5.95 -1.98
N SER A 355 21.59 -5.22 -1.74
CA SER A 355 22.95 -5.77 -1.76
C SER A 355 23.15 -6.91 -0.76
N VAL A 356 22.44 -6.86 0.36
CA VAL A 356 22.42 -7.91 1.40
C VAL A 356 21.83 -9.24 0.92
N TYR A 357 21.10 -9.26 -0.20
CA TYR A 357 20.38 -10.43 -0.73
C TYR A 357 20.99 -11.03 -2.01
N LYS A 358 22.18 -10.58 -2.44
CA LYS A 358 22.79 -10.99 -3.72
C LYS A 358 22.90 -12.51 -3.91
N ASP A 359 23.06 -13.26 -2.82
CA ASP A 359 23.22 -14.72 -2.83
C ASP A 359 21.96 -15.47 -2.33
N GLY A 360 20.81 -14.81 -2.27
CA GLY A 360 19.54 -15.37 -1.78
C GLY A 360 19.11 -14.74 -0.46
N ALA A 361 19.04 -15.52 0.62
CA ALA A 361 18.72 -14.97 1.95
C ALA A 361 19.73 -13.90 2.38
N ALA A 362 19.35 -13.05 3.34
CA ALA A 362 20.20 -11.99 3.87
C ALA A 362 21.58 -12.53 4.27
N ASN A 363 22.64 -11.91 3.75
CA ASN A 363 24.02 -12.16 4.15
C ASN A 363 24.33 -11.45 5.49
N LEU A 364 23.58 -11.83 6.53
CA LEU A 364 23.66 -11.33 7.90
C LEU A 364 23.59 -12.52 8.86
N LYS A 365 24.22 -12.40 10.01
CA LYS A 365 24.08 -13.35 11.11
C LYS A 365 22.69 -13.19 11.75
N GLU A 366 22.21 -14.25 12.40
CA GLU A 366 20.87 -14.24 13.01
C GLU A 366 20.70 -13.07 14.00
N HIS A 367 21.68 -12.84 14.87
CA HIS A 367 21.63 -11.73 15.83
C HIS A 367 21.66 -10.34 15.18
N GLU A 368 22.26 -10.20 13.99
CA GLU A 368 22.28 -8.94 13.25
C GLU A 368 20.88 -8.66 12.67
N VAL A 369 20.21 -9.68 12.12
CA VAL A 369 18.81 -9.57 11.66
C VAL A 369 17.87 -9.24 12.81
N GLU A 370 18.03 -9.91 13.95
CA GLU A 370 17.25 -9.64 15.15
C GLU A 370 17.45 -8.21 15.66
N ALA A 371 18.70 -7.73 15.71
CA ALA A 371 19.01 -6.37 16.14
C ALA A 371 18.37 -5.32 15.21
N ILE A 372 18.43 -5.51 13.89
CA ILE A 372 17.75 -4.61 12.93
C ILE A 372 16.23 -4.63 13.17
N ALA A 373 15.64 -5.81 13.35
CA ALA A 373 14.20 -5.94 13.59
C ALA A 373 13.77 -5.23 14.87
N ASP A 374 14.54 -5.37 15.95
CA ASP A 374 14.26 -4.73 17.24
C ASP A 374 14.39 -3.21 17.15
N TYR A 375 15.41 -2.71 16.45
CA TYR A 375 15.55 -1.28 16.16
C TYR A 375 14.36 -0.75 15.34
N LEU A 376 13.95 -1.46 14.29
CA LEU A 376 12.83 -1.05 13.45
C LEU A 376 11.50 -1.05 14.20
N LEU A 377 11.29 -1.98 15.13
CA LEU A 377 10.11 -2.01 16.01
C LEU A 377 10.15 -0.94 17.10
N SER A 378 11.32 -0.46 17.50
CA SER A 378 11.45 0.66 18.43
C SER A 378 11.18 2.02 17.76
N GLN A 379 11.07 2.07 16.43
CA GLN A 379 10.73 3.28 15.67
C GLN A 379 9.24 3.63 15.83
N ILE A 380 8.91 4.12 17.02
CA ILE A 380 7.59 4.55 17.45
C ILE A 380 7.70 6.03 17.82
N PRO A 381 6.77 6.91 17.42
CA PRO A 381 6.79 8.31 17.83
C PRO A 381 6.84 8.45 19.35
N GLU A 382 7.53 9.48 19.84
CA GLU A 382 7.53 9.77 21.27
C GLU A 382 6.10 10.03 21.79
N GLY A 383 5.74 9.42 22.93
CA GLY A 383 4.40 9.51 23.51
C GLY A 383 3.30 8.71 22.79
N TRP A 384 3.63 7.96 21.73
CA TRP A 384 2.65 7.11 21.06
C TRP A 384 2.19 5.97 21.96
N GLY A 385 0.88 5.85 22.17
CA GLY A 385 0.26 4.85 23.04
C GLY A 385 0.28 5.17 24.55
N SER A 386 0.79 6.33 24.97
CA SER A 386 0.78 6.74 26.39
C SER A 386 -0.51 7.43 26.86
N VAL A 387 -1.52 7.59 25.99
CA VAL A 387 -2.76 8.29 26.32
C VAL A 387 -3.94 7.33 26.50
N VAL A 388 -3.88 6.53 27.57
CA VAL A 388 -5.08 6.09 28.32
C VAL A 388 -4.82 6.34 29.81
N ALA A 389 -4.59 7.60 30.17
CA ALA A 389 -4.72 8.08 31.54
C ALA A 389 -4.74 9.61 31.56
N GLY A 390 -5.93 10.19 31.69
CA GLY A 390 -6.11 11.49 32.33
C GLY A 390 -5.78 12.72 31.48
N THR A 391 -6.77 13.60 31.41
CA THR A 391 -6.65 15.01 31.06
C THR A 391 -5.48 15.68 31.77
N GLU A 392 -4.56 16.27 31.03
CA GLU A 392 -3.90 17.53 31.39
C GLU A 392 -3.29 18.19 30.14
N SER A 393 -3.16 19.49 30.22
CA SER A 393 -3.03 20.49 29.15
C SER A 393 -1.87 20.31 28.18
N LEU A 394 -2.12 20.73 26.93
CA LEU A 394 -1.10 21.02 25.92
C LEU A 394 -0.12 22.06 26.49
N GLU A 395 1.13 21.66 26.73
CA GLU A 395 2.26 22.58 26.75
C GLU A 395 2.77 22.78 25.31
N GLU A 396 3.13 24.02 25.02
CA GLU A 396 3.75 24.44 23.76
C GLU A 396 5.00 23.60 23.48
N THR A 397 5.14 23.21 22.22
CA THR A 397 6.28 22.48 21.68
C THR A 397 7.55 23.28 21.97
N GLU A 398 8.42 22.75 22.84
CA GLU A 398 9.77 23.29 22.98
C GLU A 398 10.51 23.08 21.66
N VAL A 399 10.84 24.18 20.99
CA VAL A 399 11.93 24.19 20.00
C VAL A 399 13.16 23.71 20.75
N MET A 400 13.78 22.61 20.31
CA MET A 400 15.05 22.15 20.89
C MET A 400 16.09 23.25 20.71
N VAL A 401 16.30 24.04 21.76
CA VAL A 401 17.34 25.07 21.81
C VAL A 401 18.63 24.38 22.20
N TRP A 402 19.53 24.20 21.24
CA TRP A 402 20.88 23.74 21.50
C TRP A 402 21.64 24.81 22.29
N ASN A 403 22.24 24.45 23.43
CA ASN A 403 22.99 25.45 24.20
C ASN A 403 24.33 25.77 23.52
N THR A 404 24.82 24.85 22.68
CA THR A 404 26.08 24.98 21.94
C THR A 404 26.01 24.29 20.57
N PRO A 405 26.76 24.75 19.55
CA PRO A 405 26.92 24.05 18.28
C PRO A 405 27.46 22.62 18.43
N GLU A 406 28.26 22.35 19.47
CA GLU A 406 28.82 21.02 19.74
C GLU A 406 27.75 20.03 20.21
N GLU A 407 26.77 20.47 21.02
CA GLU A 407 25.62 19.62 21.43
C GLU A 407 24.75 19.26 20.22
N GLN A 408 24.50 20.22 19.33
CA GLN A 408 23.80 19.98 18.07
C GLN A 408 24.60 19.04 17.16
N GLY A 409 25.91 19.23 17.07
CA GLY A 409 26.80 18.39 16.29
C GLY A 409 26.90 16.95 16.81
N GLU A 410 26.89 16.74 18.12
CA GLU A 410 26.84 15.42 18.75
C GLU A 410 25.55 14.69 18.40
N TYR A 411 24.43 15.42 18.50
CA TYR A 411 23.13 14.92 18.12
C TYR A 411 23.11 14.52 16.64
N LEU A 412 23.61 15.38 15.76
CA LEU A 412 23.68 15.11 14.32
C LEU A 412 24.62 13.94 14.02
N PHE A 413 25.79 13.84 14.66
CA PHE A 413 26.73 12.73 14.45
C PHE A 413 26.09 11.38 14.81
N THR A 414 25.28 11.36 15.86
CA THR A 414 24.58 10.17 16.31
C THR A 414 23.39 9.84 15.42
N ASN A 415 22.58 10.84 15.03
CA ASN A 415 21.28 10.63 14.39
C ASN A 415 21.32 10.71 12.85
N GLN A 416 22.35 11.32 12.26
CA GLN A 416 22.61 11.32 10.82
C GLN A 416 23.48 10.12 10.39
N GLY A 417 23.72 9.16 11.28
CA GLY A 417 24.33 7.88 10.97
C GLY A 417 25.85 7.86 10.84
N CYS A 418 26.54 8.97 11.16
CA CYS A 418 28.00 9.01 11.21
C CYS A 418 28.55 8.00 12.24
N ALA A 419 27.91 7.90 13.42
CA ALA A 419 28.28 6.97 14.48
C ALA A 419 28.17 5.47 14.08
N GLY A 420 27.36 5.14 13.08
CA GLY A 420 27.25 3.76 12.57
C GLY A 420 28.46 3.32 11.75
N CYS A 421 29.24 4.26 11.21
CA CYS A 421 30.41 3.98 10.39
C CYS A 421 31.72 4.41 11.06
N HIS A 422 31.67 5.36 11.97
CA HIS A 422 32.85 5.98 12.58
C HIS A 422 32.82 5.84 14.10
N SER A 423 33.85 5.21 14.67
CA SER A 423 34.01 5.16 16.14
C SER A 423 34.59 6.47 16.68
N LEU A 424 34.22 6.82 17.90
CA LEU A 424 34.85 7.89 18.67
C LEU A 424 36.05 7.38 19.51
N SER A 425 36.26 6.07 19.59
CA SER A 425 37.35 5.44 20.35
C SER A 425 38.67 5.46 19.56
N GLN A 426 39.79 5.55 20.27
CA GLN A 426 41.12 5.47 19.68
C GLN A 426 41.32 4.15 18.90
N ASP A 427 41.74 4.26 17.64
CA ASP A 427 42.07 3.15 16.73
C ASP A 427 40.96 2.12 16.43
N GLU A 428 39.71 2.38 16.83
CA GLU A 428 38.58 1.50 16.53
C GLU A 428 38.00 1.81 15.14
N VAL A 429 37.90 0.78 14.29
CA VAL A 429 37.39 0.88 12.91
C VAL A 429 36.09 0.09 12.81
N ILE A 430 35.01 0.76 12.40
CA ILE A 430 33.71 0.13 12.13
C ILE A 430 33.58 -0.08 10.62
N VAL A 431 33.34 1.00 9.87
CA VAL A 431 33.32 1.02 8.40
C VAL A 431 34.31 2.06 7.87
N GLY A 432 34.28 3.25 8.46
CA GLY A 432 35.23 4.33 8.21
C GLY A 432 36.29 4.45 9.31
N PRO A 433 37.26 5.38 9.17
CA PRO A 433 38.26 5.62 10.19
C PRO A 433 37.63 6.11 11.50
N SER A 434 38.30 5.84 12.62
CA SER A 434 37.99 6.47 13.92
C SER A 434 38.01 7.99 13.79
N MET A 435 37.18 8.69 14.55
CA MET A 435 37.13 10.16 14.70
C MET A 435 37.99 10.66 15.87
N TYR A 436 38.58 9.77 16.65
CA TYR A 436 39.52 10.12 17.70
C TYR A 436 40.70 10.92 17.13
N GLY A 437 40.98 12.09 17.70
CA GLY A 437 42.07 12.97 17.25
C GLY A 437 41.94 13.40 15.78
N LEU A 438 40.70 13.55 15.27
CA LEU A 438 40.45 13.90 13.87
C LEU A 438 41.10 15.23 13.48
N ILE A 439 41.00 16.25 14.34
CA ILE A 439 41.54 17.59 14.05
C ILE A 439 43.05 17.57 13.79
N ASP A 440 43.80 16.84 14.61
CA ASP A 440 45.26 16.74 14.48
C ASP A 440 45.64 16.06 13.16
N ARG A 441 44.89 15.02 12.77
CA ARG A 441 45.11 14.29 11.50
C ARG A 441 44.67 15.09 10.28
N SER A 442 43.67 15.95 10.40
CA SER A 442 43.09 16.70 9.27
C SER A 442 43.95 17.90 8.86
N SER A 443 44.61 18.55 9.83
CA SER A 443 45.37 19.81 9.65
C SER A 443 46.51 19.79 8.61
N SER A 444 46.96 18.60 8.18
CA SER A 444 48.09 18.45 7.25
C SER A 444 47.78 17.55 6.04
N ARG A 445 46.51 17.16 5.84
CA ARG A 445 46.14 16.20 4.78
C ARG A 445 46.11 16.79 3.38
N VAL A 446 45.67 18.04 3.24
CA VAL A 446 45.59 18.72 1.95
C VAL A 446 46.28 20.08 2.05
N GLU A 447 47.22 20.33 1.15
CA GLU A 447 47.96 21.59 1.12
C GLU A 447 47.01 22.76 0.80
N GLY A 448 46.89 23.70 1.74
CA GLY A 448 46.08 24.91 1.57
C GLY A 448 44.67 24.89 2.17
N LEU A 449 44.22 23.77 2.74
CA LEU A 449 42.96 23.68 3.52
C LEU A 449 43.24 23.68 5.02
N SER A 450 42.36 24.34 5.81
CA SER A 450 42.34 24.15 7.26
C SER A 450 41.82 22.76 7.64
N ALA A 451 41.98 22.37 8.91
CA ALA A 451 41.44 21.11 9.41
C ALA A 451 39.91 21.08 9.32
N GLU A 452 39.27 22.21 9.65
CA GLU A 452 37.82 22.40 9.61
C GLU A 452 37.30 22.35 8.16
N GLU A 453 37.95 23.06 7.24
CA GLU A 453 37.60 23.04 5.82
C GLU A 453 37.75 21.63 5.21
N TYR A 454 38.81 20.90 5.61
CA TYR A 454 39.00 19.51 5.20
C TYR A 454 37.88 18.60 5.71
N ILE A 455 37.50 18.72 6.98
CA ILE A 455 36.44 17.91 7.59
C ILE A 455 35.10 18.23 6.91
N TYR A 456 34.77 19.52 6.76
CA TYR A 456 33.58 20.00 6.07
C TYR A 456 33.49 19.37 4.67
N GLN A 457 34.53 19.55 3.83
CA GLN A 457 34.50 19.01 2.48
C GLN A 457 34.53 17.47 2.45
N SER A 458 35.12 16.80 3.43
CA SER A 458 35.07 15.34 3.53
C SER A 458 33.67 14.83 3.86
N ILE A 459 32.85 15.61 4.56
CA ILE A 459 31.44 15.29 4.81
C ILE A 459 30.60 15.56 3.56
N THR A 460 30.74 16.75 2.98
CA THR A 460 29.95 17.21 1.83
C THR A 460 30.31 16.47 0.53
N TYR A 461 31.59 16.18 0.32
CA TYR A 461 32.13 15.53 -0.89
C TYR A 461 33.05 14.34 -0.52
N PRO A 462 32.51 13.23 0.01
CA PRO A 462 33.33 12.16 0.59
C PRO A 462 34.29 11.45 -0.36
N ASN A 463 34.09 11.58 -1.66
CA ASN A 463 34.95 10.98 -2.68
C ASN A 463 36.14 11.86 -3.07
N GLU A 464 36.18 13.12 -2.62
CA GLU A 464 37.23 14.06 -3.01
C GLU A 464 38.52 13.83 -2.22
N TYR A 465 38.40 13.50 -0.92
CA TYR A 465 39.54 13.29 -0.02
C TYR A 465 39.52 11.92 0.67
N ILE A 466 39.62 10.86 -0.13
CA ILE A 466 39.61 9.48 0.38
C ILE A 466 40.87 9.20 1.21
N VAL A 467 40.69 8.68 2.42
CA VAL A 467 41.78 8.27 3.31
C VAL A 467 42.46 7.01 2.78
N ASP A 468 43.79 6.95 2.88
CA ASP A 468 44.59 5.80 2.43
C ASP A 468 44.09 4.51 3.10
N GLY A 469 43.76 3.50 2.28
CA GLY A 469 43.20 2.22 2.74
C GLY A 469 41.68 2.11 2.67
N TYR A 470 40.95 3.18 2.33
CA TYR A 470 39.50 3.17 2.13
C TYR A 470 39.13 3.26 0.64
N ALA A 471 37.99 2.67 0.27
CA ALA A 471 37.49 2.68 -1.11
C ALA A 471 36.56 3.88 -1.36
N ALA A 472 36.53 4.35 -2.61
CA ALA A 472 35.54 5.35 -3.04
C ALA A 472 34.10 4.82 -2.89
N ASN A 473 33.17 5.73 -2.66
CA ASN A 473 31.72 5.51 -2.51
C ASN A 473 31.31 4.68 -1.28
N VAL A 474 32.18 4.54 -0.28
CA VAL A 474 31.82 3.92 1.01
C VAL A 474 31.00 4.88 1.88
N MET A 475 31.41 6.15 1.94
CA MET A 475 30.66 7.19 2.67
C MET A 475 29.50 7.72 1.80
N PRO A 476 28.25 7.73 2.32
CA PRO A 476 27.10 8.25 1.60
C PRO A 476 27.30 9.69 1.12
N GLN A 477 26.93 9.97 -0.13
CA GLN A 477 27.02 11.33 -0.71
C GLN A 477 25.83 12.22 -0.34
N ILE A 478 25.00 11.80 0.62
CA ILE A 478 23.76 12.47 1.01
C ILE A 478 24.00 13.66 1.96
N PHE A 479 25.17 13.73 2.58
CA PHE A 479 25.47 14.75 3.59
C PHE A 479 25.71 16.14 3.00
N ILE A 480 25.84 16.25 1.67
CA ILE A 480 25.77 17.54 0.97
C ILE A 480 24.45 18.27 1.18
N ASN A 481 23.40 17.54 1.59
CA ASN A 481 22.06 18.09 1.82
C ASN A 481 21.82 18.55 3.25
N LEU A 482 22.79 18.40 4.15
CA LEU A 482 22.73 19.04 5.46
C LEU A 482 22.78 20.56 5.27
N SER A 483 22.00 21.30 6.07
CA SER A 483 22.09 22.76 6.05
C SER A 483 23.48 23.23 6.49
N GLU A 484 23.84 24.46 6.11
CA GLU A 484 25.13 25.04 6.48
C GLU A 484 25.32 25.06 8.01
N GLU A 485 24.25 25.37 8.75
CA GLU A 485 24.24 25.35 10.22
C GLU A 485 24.45 23.95 10.81
N GLU A 486 23.82 22.92 10.22
CA GLU A 486 24.00 21.53 10.65
C GLU A 486 25.41 21.02 10.36
N LEU A 487 25.98 21.38 9.20
CA LEU A 487 27.36 21.02 8.84
C LEU A 487 28.36 21.68 9.78
N ASP A 488 28.17 22.97 10.07
CA ASP A 488 29.04 23.71 10.99
C ASP A 488 28.95 23.15 12.41
N ALA A 489 27.76 22.79 12.88
CA ALA A 489 27.55 22.11 14.15
C ALA A 489 28.28 20.75 14.17
N LEU A 490 28.13 19.94 13.12
CA LEU A 490 28.80 18.64 13.02
C LEU A 490 30.33 18.77 13.05
N VAL A 491 30.88 19.72 12.29
CA VAL A 491 32.32 20.03 12.28
C VAL A 491 32.78 20.48 13.67
N SER A 492 32.01 21.38 14.30
CA SER A 492 32.30 21.89 15.65
C SER A 492 32.36 20.78 16.69
N TYR A 493 31.46 19.79 16.61
CA TYR A 493 31.52 18.61 17.45
C TYR A 493 32.74 17.74 17.14
N LEU A 494 32.97 17.41 15.86
CA LEU A 494 34.02 16.48 15.44
C LEU A 494 35.44 16.95 15.83
N ILE A 495 35.69 18.26 15.84
CA ILE A 495 36.99 18.81 16.26
C ILE A 495 37.23 18.72 17.77
N THR A 496 36.21 18.47 18.58
CA THR A 496 36.33 18.28 20.03
C THR A 496 36.77 16.86 20.40
N ILE A 497 36.64 15.90 19.47
CA ILE A 497 36.93 14.48 19.72
C ILE A 497 38.45 14.26 19.77
N LYS A 498 38.97 13.94 20.96
CA LYS A 498 40.41 13.88 21.26
C LYS A 498 40.84 12.70 22.09
#